data_AF-A0A101XN44-F1
#
_entry.id   AF-A0A101XN44-F1
#
_cell.length_a   1.000
_cell.length_b   1.000
_cell.length_c   1.000
_cell.angle_alpha   90.00
_cell.angle_beta   90.00
_cell.angle_gamma   90.00
#
_symmetry.space_group_name_H-M   'P 1'
#
loop_
_entity.id
_entity.type
_entity.pdbx_description
1 polymer ?
#
loop_
_entity_poly.entity_id
_entity_poly.type
_entity_poly.pdbx_seq_one_letter_code
_entity_poly.pdbx_strand_id
1 'polypeptide(L)'
;MIEKSMGQSSSIKSRINEIVYILDGYNDELISMIKTLSNKYGVRVMHREKPRGYKGGALNYVIKRLGLGDRDYMVVLDVDSSINPGTLGKLIAEINSAHAIVPRWIADNKGDSLLARGQWVGYLLFFKVLKSLNDLVGWVPILGSGSLVSIKALRVVGYWPEDVLEDVELGVRFFVNGLRVKYVDDARVNVEVPVNYFGFLKQQLRWSFGTGRVMRKYFWGVLRGRRGFTVLLYLSQYFAYVLQLLSILILTAISIIGISIPLWALLLLAITIIPTLGLYLYTLLKLDMENGGDPVRDIFAINSVNLAFILALPRIAIANLMGLLGIGEFNWVPTP
;
A
#
# COMPACT_ATOMS: atom_id res chain seq x y z
N MET A 1 2.72 -18.94 10.75
CA MET A 1 2.38 -17.50 10.59
C MET A 1 1.51 -16.97 11.72
N ILE A 2 0.24 -17.40 11.87
CA ILE A 2 -0.68 -16.88 12.92
C ILE A 2 -0.09 -16.97 14.34
N GLU A 3 0.51 -18.10 14.72
CA GLU A 3 1.15 -18.25 16.03
C GLU A 3 2.30 -17.26 16.25
N LYS A 4 3.16 -17.05 15.24
CA LYS A 4 4.23 -16.04 15.27
C LYS A 4 3.65 -14.64 15.51
N SER A 5 2.58 -14.30 14.78
CA SER A 5 1.87 -13.02 14.94
C SER A 5 1.29 -12.87 16.36
N MET A 6 0.61 -13.88 16.89
CA MET A 6 0.02 -13.84 18.24
C MET A 6 1.08 -13.68 19.33
N GLY A 7 2.22 -14.36 19.19
CA GLY A 7 3.36 -14.22 20.09
C GLY A 7 4.00 -12.83 20.04
N GLN A 8 4.03 -12.18 18.89
CA GLN A 8 4.50 -10.79 18.77
C GLN A 8 3.48 -9.81 19.39
N SER A 9 2.19 -10.00 19.12
CA SER A 9 1.12 -9.18 19.66
C SER A 9 1.05 -9.21 21.19
N SER A 10 1.29 -10.38 21.81
CA SER A 10 1.31 -10.48 23.27
C SER A 10 2.40 -9.60 23.91
N SER A 11 3.54 -9.41 23.22
CA SER A 11 4.65 -8.57 23.71
C SER A 11 4.32 -7.08 23.79
N ILE A 12 3.33 -6.60 23.02
CA ILE A 12 2.91 -5.19 22.98
C ILE A 12 1.62 -4.92 23.76
N LYS A 13 1.04 -5.95 24.39
CA LYS A 13 -0.24 -5.89 25.12
C LYS A 13 -0.25 -4.86 26.26
N SER A 14 0.91 -4.55 26.86
CA SER A 14 1.01 -3.53 27.92
C SER A 14 0.67 -2.11 27.46
N ARG A 15 0.63 -1.86 26.14
CA ARG A 15 0.35 -0.54 25.55
C ARG A 15 -0.95 -0.51 24.74
N ILE A 16 -1.70 -1.62 24.70
CA ILE A 16 -2.94 -1.76 23.92
C ILE A 16 -4.00 -2.38 24.82
N ASN A 17 -5.17 -1.73 24.89
CA ASN A 17 -6.28 -2.22 25.70
C ASN A 17 -6.81 -3.57 25.19
N GLU A 18 -6.93 -3.72 23.87
CA GLU A 18 -7.50 -4.91 23.25
C GLU A 18 -6.81 -5.27 21.94
N ILE A 19 -6.49 -6.56 21.77
CA ILE A 19 -5.91 -7.14 20.55
C ILE A 19 -6.91 -8.15 20.01
N VAL A 20 -7.37 -7.92 18.79
CA VAL A 20 -8.38 -8.76 18.12
C VAL A 20 -7.84 -9.32 16.82
N TYR A 21 -7.84 -10.65 16.71
CA TYR A 21 -7.68 -11.37 15.45
C TYR A 21 -9.05 -11.63 14.85
N ILE A 22 -9.22 -11.33 13.56
CA ILE A 22 -10.47 -11.55 12.84
C ILE A 22 -10.25 -12.67 11.83
N LEU A 23 -11.13 -13.66 11.86
CA LEU A 23 -11.10 -14.84 11.01
C LEU A 23 -12.27 -14.81 10.04
N ASP A 24 -11.99 -15.05 8.76
CA ASP A 24 -12.97 -15.07 7.68
C ASP A 24 -13.00 -16.42 6.98
N GLY A 25 -14.17 -17.08 6.98
CA GLY A 25 -14.39 -18.26 6.13
C GLY A 25 -13.45 -19.44 6.41
N TYR A 26 -12.99 -19.59 7.65
CA TYR A 26 -12.19 -20.73 8.08
C TYR A 26 -13.08 -21.92 8.44
N ASN A 27 -12.55 -23.14 8.29
CA ASN A 27 -13.24 -24.34 8.76
C ASN A 27 -13.14 -24.47 10.30
N ASP A 28 -14.01 -25.31 10.87
CA ASP A 28 -14.12 -25.45 12.34
C ASP A 28 -12.83 -25.93 13.00
N GLU A 29 -12.06 -26.79 12.33
CA GLU A 29 -10.78 -27.30 12.83
C GLU A 29 -9.76 -26.17 13.00
N LEU A 30 -9.59 -25.32 11.97
CA LEU A 30 -8.66 -24.20 11.99
C LEU A 30 -9.11 -23.13 12.99
N ILE A 31 -10.42 -22.89 13.11
CA ILE A 31 -10.98 -22.01 14.15
C ILE A 31 -10.66 -22.54 15.55
N SER A 32 -10.82 -23.84 15.78
CA SER A 32 -10.52 -24.48 17.07
C SER A 32 -9.03 -24.35 17.44
N MET A 33 -8.14 -24.59 16.48
CA MET A 33 -6.71 -24.40 16.67
C MET A 33 -6.37 -22.95 17.00
N ILE A 34 -6.94 -21.98 16.26
CA ILE A 34 -6.68 -20.55 16.50
C ILE A 34 -7.24 -20.11 17.86
N LYS A 35 -8.39 -20.64 18.31
CA LYS A 35 -8.91 -20.40 19.66
C LYS A 35 -7.98 -20.93 20.76
N THR A 36 -7.37 -22.09 20.56
CA THR A 36 -6.35 -22.62 21.48
C THR A 36 -5.14 -21.68 21.58
N LEU A 37 -4.64 -21.19 20.43
CA LEU A 37 -3.57 -20.19 20.40
C LEU A 37 -4.00 -18.86 21.05
N SER A 38 -5.25 -18.44 20.82
CA SER A 38 -5.86 -17.26 21.43
C SER A 38 -5.73 -17.30 22.96
N ASN A 39 -6.07 -18.45 23.56
CA ASN A 39 -5.97 -18.67 25.00
C ASN A 39 -4.51 -18.67 25.47
N LYS A 40 -3.62 -19.36 24.74
CA LYS A 40 -2.17 -19.42 25.04
C LYS A 40 -1.53 -18.03 25.08
N TYR A 41 -1.87 -17.14 24.14
CA TYR A 41 -1.27 -15.80 24.02
C TYR A 41 -2.12 -14.68 24.66
N GLY A 42 -3.29 -15.02 25.19
CA GLY A 42 -4.21 -14.06 25.81
C GLY A 42 -4.69 -12.98 24.85
N VAL A 43 -4.92 -13.31 23.58
CA VAL A 43 -5.49 -12.41 22.56
C VAL A 43 -6.96 -12.77 22.32
N ARG A 44 -7.75 -11.85 21.75
CA ARG A 44 -9.14 -12.12 21.38
C ARG A 44 -9.22 -12.57 19.94
N VAL A 45 -10.10 -13.52 19.66
CA VAL A 45 -10.42 -13.97 18.30
C VAL A 45 -11.90 -13.76 18.03
N MET A 46 -12.21 -13.19 16.87
CA MET A 46 -13.57 -13.07 16.34
C MET A 46 -13.65 -13.79 14.99
N HIS A 47 -14.69 -14.61 14.81
CA HIS A 47 -14.94 -15.30 13.55
C HIS A 47 -16.16 -14.70 12.84
N ARG A 48 -16.05 -14.51 11.52
CA ARG A 48 -17.14 -14.12 10.63
C ARG A 48 -17.49 -15.29 9.71
N GLU A 49 -18.61 -15.95 10.00
CA GLU A 49 -19.08 -17.14 9.24
C GLU A 49 -19.42 -16.81 7.78
N LYS A 50 -20.00 -15.64 7.53
CA LYS A 50 -20.38 -15.16 6.18
C LYS A 50 -19.63 -13.86 5.91
N PRO A 51 -18.33 -13.92 5.57
CA PRO A 51 -17.51 -12.72 5.42
C PRO A 51 -18.01 -11.87 4.25
N ARG A 52 -18.12 -10.56 4.48
CA ARG A 52 -18.49 -9.53 3.49
C ARG A 52 -17.54 -8.35 3.63
N GLY A 53 -17.37 -7.61 2.53
CA GLY A 53 -16.59 -6.38 2.48
C GLY A 53 -15.09 -6.54 2.70
N TYR A 54 -14.55 -7.75 2.49
CA TYR A 54 -13.14 -8.08 2.65
C TYR A 54 -12.59 -7.60 4.01
N LYS A 55 -11.37 -7.03 4.01
CA LYS A 55 -10.71 -6.49 5.19
C LYS A 55 -11.44 -5.28 5.78
N GLY A 56 -11.93 -4.35 4.95
CA GLY A 56 -12.69 -3.19 5.44
C GLY A 56 -13.93 -3.59 6.23
N GLY A 57 -14.70 -4.56 5.73
CA GLY A 57 -15.85 -5.13 6.43
C GLY A 57 -15.46 -5.85 7.73
N ALA A 58 -14.27 -6.45 7.78
CA ALA A 58 -13.73 -7.09 8.99
C ALA A 58 -13.49 -6.05 10.08
N LEU A 59 -12.82 -4.96 9.71
CA LEU A 59 -12.50 -3.85 10.61
C LEU A 59 -13.78 -3.17 11.10
N ASN A 60 -14.75 -2.93 10.21
CA ASN A 60 -16.07 -2.39 10.58
C ASN A 60 -16.82 -3.31 11.56
N TYR A 61 -16.74 -4.63 11.35
CA TYR A 61 -17.34 -5.60 12.25
C TYR A 61 -16.75 -5.51 13.67
N VAL A 62 -15.43 -5.40 13.81
CA VAL A 62 -14.78 -5.25 15.12
C VAL A 62 -15.15 -3.94 15.80
N ILE A 63 -15.10 -2.82 15.08
CA ILE A 63 -15.49 -1.50 15.62
C ILE A 63 -16.90 -1.57 16.22
N LYS A 64 -17.85 -2.18 15.49
CA LYS A 64 -19.23 -2.34 15.95
C LYS A 64 -19.35 -3.30 17.14
N ARG A 65 -18.65 -4.44 17.11
CA ARG A 65 -18.73 -5.47 18.16
C ARG A 65 -18.13 -5.04 19.49
N LEU A 66 -17.05 -4.25 19.44
CA LEU A 66 -16.41 -3.70 20.63
C LEU A 66 -17.06 -2.41 21.12
N GLY A 67 -17.92 -1.79 20.30
CA GLY A 67 -18.57 -0.52 20.65
C GLY A 67 -17.57 0.64 20.75
N LEU A 68 -16.54 0.65 19.90
CA LEU A 68 -15.50 1.69 19.95
C LEU A 68 -16.10 3.08 19.70
N GLY A 69 -15.75 4.02 20.56
CA GLY A 69 -16.23 5.39 20.60
C GLY A 69 -15.25 6.40 20.02
N ASP A 70 -15.61 7.67 20.08
CA ASP A 70 -14.88 8.76 19.41
C ASP A 70 -13.51 9.07 20.02
N ARG A 71 -13.22 8.57 21.21
CA ARG A 71 -11.91 8.71 21.87
C ARG A 71 -10.96 7.55 21.58
N ASP A 72 -11.45 6.52 20.89
CA ASP A 72 -10.68 5.33 20.60
C ASP A 72 -9.88 5.46 19.30
N TYR A 73 -8.81 4.69 19.24
CA TYR A 73 -7.94 4.54 18.09
C TYR A 73 -7.71 3.05 17.84
N MET A 74 -7.48 2.68 16.59
CA MET A 74 -7.12 1.31 16.23
C MET A 74 -5.82 1.30 15.43
N VAL A 75 -4.99 0.29 15.67
CA VAL A 75 -3.85 -0.04 14.82
C VAL A 75 -4.23 -1.28 14.03
N VAL A 76 -4.14 -1.19 12.70
CA VAL A 76 -4.45 -2.32 11.81
C VAL A 76 -3.15 -3.01 11.45
N LEU A 77 -3.07 -4.32 11.64
CA LEU A 77 -1.93 -5.14 11.22
C LEU A 77 -2.42 -6.29 10.37
N ASP A 78 -1.72 -6.53 9.27
CA ASP A 78 -1.81 -7.80 8.56
C ASP A 78 -1.11 -8.91 9.38
N VAL A 79 -1.56 -10.15 9.19
CA VAL A 79 -1.11 -11.29 10.00
C VAL A 79 0.36 -11.68 9.75
N ASP A 80 0.90 -11.27 8.61
CA ASP A 80 2.29 -11.41 8.17
C ASP A 80 3.18 -10.23 8.61
N SER A 81 2.59 -9.22 9.25
CA SER A 81 3.29 -8.00 9.65
C SER A 81 3.68 -8.01 11.12
N SER A 82 4.74 -7.27 11.46
CA SER A 82 5.21 -7.12 12.84
C SER A 82 5.61 -5.69 13.18
N ILE A 83 5.28 -5.25 14.40
CA ILE A 83 5.60 -3.91 14.90
C ILE A 83 6.99 -3.94 15.57
N ASN A 84 7.90 -3.06 15.14
CA ASN A 84 9.20 -2.94 15.80
C ASN A 84 9.07 -2.32 17.22
N PRO A 85 9.99 -2.65 18.14
CA PRO A 85 10.02 -2.05 19.47
C PRO A 85 9.98 -0.51 19.42
N GLY A 86 9.12 0.10 20.25
CA GLY A 86 8.96 1.55 20.32
C GLY A 86 8.07 2.18 19.23
N THR A 87 7.78 1.49 18.13
CA THR A 87 6.93 1.99 17.04
C THR A 87 5.56 2.43 17.55
N LEU A 88 4.90 1.63 18.40
CA LEU A 88 3.59 1.98 18.94
C LEU A 88 3.64 3.26 19.79
N GLY A 89 4.69 3.46 20.58
CA GLY A 89 4.87 4.69 21.37
C GLY A 89 4.99 5.93 20.48
N LYS A 90 5.71 5.81 19.35
CA LYS A 90 5.87 6.89 18.36
C LYS A 90 4.56 7.21 17.65
N LEU A 91 3.77 6.18 17.30
CA LEU A 91 2.42 6.39 16.75
C LEU A 91 1.52 7.08 17.77
N ILE A 92 1.49 6.61 19.03
CA ILE A 92 0.65 7.20 20.08
C ILE A 92 1.03 8.66 20.36
N ALA A 93 2.32 9.01 20.31
CA ALA A 93 2.78 10.38 20.51
C ALA A 93 2.18 11.38 19.49
N GLU A 94 1.68 10.90 18.36
CA GLU A 94 1.23 11.71 17.23
C GLU A 94 -0.30 11.76 17.06
N ILE A 95 -1.07 11.15 17.96
CA ILE A 95 -2.56 11.06 17.87
C ILE A 95 -3.27 12.43 17.91
N ASN A 96 -2.64 13.43 18.54
CA ASN A 96 -3.18 14.79 18.57
C ASN A 96 -2.79 15.60 17.33
N SER A 97 -1.84 15.11 16.53
CA SER A 97 -1.31 15.80 15.35
C SER A 97 -2.09 15.49 14.08
N ALA A 98 -2.78 14.33 14.01
CA ALA A 98 -3.45 13.82 12.81
C ALA A 98 -4.56 12.81 13.15
N HIS A 99 -5.42 12.52 12.16
CA HIS A 99 -6.53 11.57 12.29
C HIS A 99 -6.13 10.13 11.95
N ALA A 100 -5.07 9.98 11.16
CA ALA A 100 -4.38 8.72 10.94
C ALA A 100 -2.87 8.95 10.89
N ILE A 101 -2.10 7.93 11.28
CA ILE A 101 -0.66 7.97 11.42
C ILE A 101 -0.08 6.73 10.76
N VAL A 102 0.80 6.96 9.79
CA VAL A 102 1.34 5.94 8.90
C VAL A 102 2.80 5.70 9.24
N PRO A 103 3.19 4.46 9.61
CA PRO A 103 4.58 4.12 9.87
C PRO A 103 5.36 3.90 8.55
N ARG A 104 6.68 3.77 8.67
CA ARG A 104 7.55 3.24 7.62
C ARG A 104 7.48 1.71 7.58
N TRP A 105 7.26 1.17 6.39
CA TRP A 105 7.41 -0.26 6.14
C TRP A 105 8.86 -0.66 5.90
N ILE A 106 9.18 -1.86 6.35
CA ILE A 106 10.45 -2.53 6.09
C ILE A 106 10.10 -3.93 5.57
N ALA A 107 10.61 -4.29 4.40
CA ALA A 107 10.46 -5.65 3.89
C ALA A 107 11.28 -6.63 4.77
N ASP A 108 10.59 -7.49 5.52
CA ASP A 108 11.21 -8.47 6.44
C ASP A 108 11.93 -9.57 5.64
N ASN A 109 11.28 -10.03 4.58
CA ASN A 109 11.72 -11.10 3.69
C ASN A 109 12.55 -10.61 2.49
N LYS A 110 13.21 -9.43 2.60
CA LYS A 110 14.06 -8.87 1.54
C LYS A 110 15.26 -9.75 1.17
N GLY A 111 15.58 -10.74 2.00
CA GLY A 111 16.63 -11.73 1.76
C GLY A 111 16.21 -12.91 0.89
N ASP A 112 14.91 -13.13 0.72
CA ASP A 112 14.37 -14.40 0.19
C ASP A 112 14.45 -14.51 -1.33
N SER A 113 14.55 -13.37 -2.03
CA SER A 113 14.72 -13.33 -3.49
C SER A 113 15.26 -11.99 -3.97
N LEU A 114 15.78 -11.96 -5.20
CA LEU A 114 16.18 -10.72 -5.88
C LEU A 114 15.00 -9.75 -6.03
N LEU A 115 13.79 -10.29 -6.26
CA LEU A 115 12.56 -9.52 -6.38
C LEU A 115 12.12 -8.89 -5.06
N ALA A 116 12.21 -9.63 -3.95
CA ALA A 116 11.92 -9.10 -2.61
C ALA A 116 12.94 -8.02 -2.21
N ARG A 117 14.23 -8.24 -2.51
CA ARG A 117 15.27 -7.23 -2.34
C ARG A 117 14.99 -5.98 -3.16
N GLY A 118 14.61 -6.13 -4.43
CA GLY A 118 14.29 -5.01 -5.31
C GLY A 118 13.10 -4.19 -4.83
N GLN A 119 12.07 -4.83 -4.26
CA GLN A 119 10.93 -4.13 -3.66
C GLN A 119 11.35 -3.35 -2.41
N TRP A 120 12.24 -3.90 -1.58
CA TRP A 120 12.83 -3.15 -0.46
C TRP A 120 13.59 -1.91 -0.93
N VAL A 121 14.40 -2.03 -1.99
CA VAL A 121 15.09 -0.88 -2.61
C VAL A 121 14.06 0.15 -3.11
N GLY A 122 13.00 -0.30 -3.77
CA GLY A 122 11.89 0.53 -4.21
C GLY A 122 11.18 1.27 -3.05
N TYR A 123 11.05 0.62 -1.89
CA TYR A 123 10.48 1.25 -0.69
C TYR A 123 11.29 2.45 -0.21
N LEU A 124 12.62 2.47 -0.40
CA LEU A 124 13.44 3.63 -0.02
C LEU A 124 12.99 4.89 -0.76
N LEU A 125 12.77 4.78 -2.07
CA LEU A 125 12.25 5.88 -2.89
C LEU A 125 10.79 6.20 -2.54
N PHE A 126 9.95 5.17 -2.37
CA PHE A 126 8.54 5.34 -2.01
C PHE A 126 8.38 6.15 -0.72
N PHE A 127 9.13 5.82 0.35
CA PHE A 127 9.04 6.55 1.61
C PHE A 127 9.64 7.96 1.54
N LYS A 128 10.60 8.21 0.64
CA LYS A 128 11.06 9.56 0.33
C LYS A 128 9.95 10.41 -0.31
N VAL A 129 9.18 9.82 -1.23
CA VAL A 129 8.01 10.47 -1.84
C VAL A 129 6.91 10.69 -0.79
N LEU A 130 6.61 9.71 0.06
CA LEU A 130 5.63 9.85 1.14
C LEU A 130 6.01 10.96 2.13
N LYS A 131 7.28 11.05 2.52
CA LYS A 131 7.76 12.17 3.35
C LYS A 131 7.54 13.51 2.66
N SER A 132 7.83 13.59 1.36
CA SER A 132 7.60 14.81 0.58
C SER A 132 6.11 15.15 0.49
N LEU A 133 5.22 14.17 0.30
CA LEU A 133 3.77 14.37 0.34
C LEU A 133 3.29 14.82 1.72
N ASN A 134 3.79 14.23 2.80
CA ASN A 134 3.48 14.63 4.17
C ASN A 134 3.84 16.10 4.41
N ASP A 135 5.05 16.51 4.02
CA ASP A 135 5.55 17.87 4.29
C ASP A 135 4.88 18.89 3.36
N LEU A 136 4.69 18.54 2.09
CA LEU A 136 4.12 19.42 1.07
C LEU A 136 2.60 19.46 1.09
N VAL A 137 1.88 18.45 1.55
CA VAL A 137 0.41 18.38 1.47
C VAL A 137 -0.23 18.31 2.85
N GLY A 138 0.48 17.80 3.86
CA GLY A 138 -0.13 17.43 5.14
C GLY A 138 -0.97 16.16 5.03
N TRP A 139 -0.71 15.33 4.02
CA TRP A 139 -1.45 14.11 3.75
C TRP A 139 -0.52 13.06 3.12
N VAL A 140 -0.76 11.80 3.44
CA VAL A 140 -0.20 10.62 2.78
C VAL A 140 -1.28 9.56 2.60
N PRO A 141 -1.15 8.65 1.63
CA PRO A 141 -1.99 7.44 1.58
C PRO A 141 -1.87 6.66 2.90
N ILE A 142 -2.98 6.12 3.40
CA ILE A 142 -2.94 5.16 4.50
C ILE A 142 -2.41 3.84 3.96
N LEU A 143 -1.52 3.21 4.73
CA LEU A 143 -0.93 1.92 4.39
C LEU A 143 -1.69 0.79 5.08
N GLY A 144 -1.87 -0.34 4.41
CA GLY A 144 -2.71 -1.45 4.86
C GLY A 144 -2.31 -2.09 6.19
N SER A 145 -1.05 -1.97 6.61
CA SER A 145 -0.54 -2.55 7.84
C SER A 145 0.27 -1.53 8.63
N GLY A 146 0.10 -1.54 9.95
CA GLY A 146 0.79 -0.67 10.89
C GLY A 146 0.15 0.70 11.13
N SER A 147 -0.83 1.11 10.31
CA SER A 147 -1.44 2.44 10.43
C SER A 147 -2.32 2.55 11.67
N LEU A 148 -2.15 3.63 12.44
CA LEU A 148 -3.02 4.02 13.55
C LEU A 148 -4.11 4.95 13.04
N VAL A 149 -5.38 4.67 13.33
CA VAL A 149 -6.53 5.44 12.81
C VAL A 149 -7.51 5.78 13.94
N SER A 150 -7.97 7.03 13.97
CA SER A 150 -9.01 7.51 14.88
C SER A 150 -10.38 6.95 14.53
N ILE A 151 -11.11 6.41 15.52
CA ILE A 151 -12.48 5.93 15.33
C ILE A 151 -13.45 7.08 15.03
N LYS A 152 -13.24 8.26 15.65
CA LYS A 152 -14.02 9.47 15.32
C LYS A 152 -13.87 9.86 13.85
N ALA A 153 -12.64 9.85 13.34
CA ALA A 153 -12.37 10.16 11.93
C ALA A 153 -13.00 9.14 10.98
N LEU A 154 -12.92 7.85 11.32
CA LEU A 154 -13.62 6.79 10.60
C LEU A 154 -15.12 7.05 10.55
N ARG A 155 -15.76 7.39 11.68
CA ARG A 155 -17.20 7.70 11.73
C ARG A 155 -17.58 8.84 10.78
N VAL A 156 -16.77 9.90 10.72
CA VAL A 156 -17.01 11.07 9.83
C VAL A 156 -17.08 10.66 8.36
N VAL A 157 -16.26 9.70 7.93
CA VAL A 157 -16.17 9.29 6.50
C VAL A 157 -16.93 8.01 6.17
N GLY A 158 -17.76 7.52 7.09
CA GLY A 158 -18.56 6.31 6.90
C GLY A 158 -17.80 4.99 7.08
N TYR A 159 -16.83 4.98 8.00
CA TYR A 159 -15.96 3.84 8.37
C TYR A 159 -15.08 3.32 7.22
N TRP A 160 -14.53 2.10 7.37
CA TRP A 160 -13.62 1.52 6.39
C TRP A 160 -14.36 1.19 5.10
N PRO A 161 -13.79 1.53 3.92
CA PRO A 161 -14.34 1.10 2.64
C PRO A 161 -14.35 -0.42 2.51
N GLU A 162 -15.44 -0.98 2.01
CA GLU A 162 -15.59 -2.42 1.77
C GLU A 162 -15.18 -2.79 0.34
N ASP A 163 -13.91 -2.50 -0.01
CA ASP A 163 -13.35 -2.65 -1.36
C ASP A 163 -11.95 -3.27 -1.32
N VAL A 164 -11.34 -3.55 -2.47
CA VAL A 164 -10.05 -4.28 -2.59
C VAL A 164 -8.81 -3.46 -2.19
N LEU A 165 -8.98 -2.15 -2.01
CA LEU A 165 -7.95 -1.17 -1.66
C LEU A 165 -8.50 -0.19 -0.61
N GLU A 166 -8.97 -0.77 0.50
CA GLU A 166 -9.67 -0.07 1.58
C GLU A 166 -8.84 1.01 2.27
N ASP A 167 -7.54 0.78 2.37
CA ASP A 167 -6.55 1.64 3.01
C ASP A 167 -6.34 2.95 2.23
N VAL A 168 -5.99 2.86 0.95
CA VAL A 168 -5.81 4.03 0.08
C VAL A 168 -7.14 4.76 -0.11
N GLU A 169 -8.25 4.03 -0.28
CA GLU A 169 -9.57 4.65 -0.38
C GLU A 169 -9.90 5.44 0.90
N LEU A 170 -9.62 4.89 2.08
CA LEU A 170 -9.81 5.61 3.35
C LEU A 170 -8.95 6.86 3.42
N GLY A 171 -7.67 6.77 3.02
CA GLY A 171 -6.77 7.92 2.96
C GLY A 171 -7.31 9.03 2.06
N VAL A 172 -7.85 8.69 0.90
CA VAL A 172 -8.48 9.65 -0.02
C VAL A 172 -9.76 10.24 0.57
N ARG A 173 -10.60 9.43 1.22
CA ARG A 173 -11.78 9.93 1.95
C ARG A 173 -11.40 10.92 3.06
N PHE A 174 -10.30 10.68 3.76
CA PHE A 174 -9.77 11.60 4.75
C PHE A 174 -9.36 12.92 4.08
N PHE A 175 -8.61 12.86 2.97
CA PHE A 175 -8.21 14.05 2.21
C PHE A 175 -9.40 14.92 1.79
N VAL A 176 -10.41 14.32 1.15
CA VAL A 176 -11.57 15.07 0.64
C VAL A 176 -12.46 15.66 1.75
N ASN A 177 -12.36 15.13 2.97
CA ASN A 177 -13.04 15.65 4.16
C ASN A 177 -12.14 16.54 5.04
N GLY A 178 -10.95 16.93 4.55
CA GLY A 178 -10.04 17.81 5.29
C GLY A 178 -9.38 17.14 6.52
N LEU A 179 -9.41 15.81 6.62
CA LEU A 179 -8.80 15.06 7.70
C LEU A 179 -7.33 14.77 7.36
N ARG A 180 -6.46 15.08 8.33
CA ARG A 180 -5.01 14.92 8.22
C ARG A 180 -4.56 13.45 8.36
N VAL A 181 -3.66 13.02 7.49
CA VAL A 181 -2.90 11.76 7.62
C VAL A 181 -1.42 12.09 7.71
N LYS A 182 -0.74 11.67 8.77
CA LYS A 182 0.68 12.00 9.02
C LYS A 182 1.57 10.78 8.83
N TYR A 183 2.70 10.96 8.16
CA TYR A 183 3.75 9.96 8.06
C TYR A 183 4.80 10.13 9.16
N VAL A 184 5.23 9.03 9.77
CA VAL A 184 6.21 8.99 10.85
C VAL A 184 7.32 7.99 10.48
N ASP A 185 8.47 8.51 10.05
CA ASP A 185 9.59 7.72 9.49
C ASP A 185 10.29 6.81 10.51
N ASP A 186 10.33 7.23 11.77
CA ASP A 186 10.97 6.50 12.85
C ASP A 186 10.05 5.44 13.49
N ALA A 187 8.75 5.44 13.17
CA ALA A 187 7.81 4.37 13.49
C ALA A 187 7.93 3.29 12.40
N ARG A 188 8.40 2.09 12.75
CA ARG A 188 8.76 1.04 11.78
C ARG A 188 7.93 -0.22 11.95
N VAL A 189 7.40 -0.74 10.84
CA VAL A 189 6.63 -1.98 10.77
C VAL A 189 7.25 -2.88 9.71
N ASN A 190 7.53 -4.12 10.07
CA ASN A 190 8.03 -5.10 9.10
C ASN A 190 6.83 -5.73 8.40
N VAL A 191 6.94 -5.86 7.08
CA VAL A 191 5.92 -6.44 6.19
C VAL A 191 6.57 -7.46 5.28
N GLU A 192 5.82 -8.46 4.83
CA GLU A 192 6.27 -9.37 3.80
C GLU A 192 5.96 -8.80 2.41
N VAL A 193 6.87 -9.03 1.46
CA VAL A 193 6.69 -8.65 0.05
C VAL A 193 6.74 -9.89 -0.85
N PRO A 194 6.07 -9.87 -2.02
CA PRO A 194 6.09 -11.02 -2.93
C PRO A 194 7.51 -11.45 -3.33
N VAL A 195 7.82 -12.74 -3.15
CA VAL A 195 9.14 -13.31 -3.49
C VAL A 195 9.23 -13.85 -4.92
N ASN A 196 8.10 -13.92 -5.64
CA ASN A 196 8.04 -14.41 -7.02
C ASN A 196 7.12 -13.55 -7.90
N TYR A 197 7.29 -13.68 -9.22
CA TYR A 197 6.57 -12.88 -10.21
C TYR A 197 5.05 -13.01 -10.12
N PHE A 198 4.51 -14.20 -9.87
CA PHE A 198 3.05 -14.40 -9.82
C PHE A 198 2.42 -13.74 -8.59
N GLY A 199 3.08 -13.81 -7.43
CA GLY A 199 2.66 -13.07 -6.24
C GLY A 199 2.71 -11.57 -6.46
N PHE A 200 3.81 -11.08 -7.05
CA PHE A 200 3.97 -9.67 -7.40
C PHE A 200 2.88 -9.21 -8.36
N LEU A 201 2.63 -9.96 -9.44
CA LEU A 201 1.61 -9.64 -10.42
C LEU A 201 0.22 -9.58 -9.77
N LYS A 202 -0.17 -10.57 -8.96
CA LYS A 202 -1.46 -10.55 -8.26
C LYS A 202 -1.62 -9.29 -7.40
N GLN A 203 -0.58 -8.92 -6.65
CA GLN A 203 -0.57 -7.72 -5.82
C GLN A 203 -0.71 -6.45 -6.68
N GLN A 204 0.10 -6.30 -7.72
CA GLN A 204 0.08 -5.12 -8.58
C GLN A 204 -1.23 -4.96 -9.36
N LEU A 205 -1.87 -6.06 -9.79
CA LEU A 205 -3.18 -6.00 -10.44
C LEU A 205 -4.26 -5.49 -9.48
N ARG A 206 -4.25 -5.93 -8.22
CA ARG A 206 -5.17 -5.45 -7.18
C ARG A 206 -4.99 -3.96 -6.93
N TRP A 207 -3.74 -3.52 -6.74
CA TRP A 207 -3.42 -2.12 -6.47
C TRP A 207 -3.74 -1.22 -7.66
N SER A 208 -3.45 -1.67 -8.87
CA SER A 208 -3.75 -0.95 -10.11
C SER A 208 -5.25 -0.75 -10.31
N PHE A 209 -6.03 -1.84 -10.19
CA PHE A 209 -7.48 -1.78 -10.29
C PHE A 209 -8.11 -0.91 -9.20
N GLY A 210 -7.71 -1.13 -7.94
CA GLY A 210 -8.22 -0.36 -6.80
C GLY A 210 -7.92 1.12 -6.92
N THR A 211 -6.71 1.49 -7.35
CA THR A 211 -6.33 2.90 -7.56
C THR A 211 -7.17 3.55 -8.65
N GLY A 212 -7.41 2.85 -9.77
CA GLY A 212 -8.29 3.33 -10.83
C GLY A 212 -9.73 3.56 -10.33
N ARG A 213 -10.26 2.64 -9.52
CA ARG A 213 -11.59 2.77 -8.91
C ARG A 213 -11.67 3.94 -7.92
N VAL A 214 -10.65 4.13 -7.08
CA VAL A 214 -10.55 5.28 -6.17
C VAL A 214 -10.50 6.58 -6.97
N MET A 215 -9.69 6.64 -8.02
CA MET A 215 -9.61 7.82 -8.89
C MET A 215 -10.98 8.12 -9.52
N ARG A 216 -11.68 7.12 -10.07
CA ARG A 216 -13.04 7.28 -10.60
C ARG A 216 -14.01 7.89 -9.58
N LYS A 217 -14.05 7.34 -8.36
CA LYS A 217 -15.00 7.74 -7.31
C LYS A 217 -14.71 9.16 -6.78
N TYR A 218 -13.44 9.53 -6.61
CA TYR A 218 -13.06 10.71 -5.84
C TYR A 218 -12.34 11.80 -6.64
N PHE A 219 -12.16 11.65 -7.96
CA PHE A 219 -11.41 12.61 -8.81
C PHE A 219 -11.74 14.08 -8.51
N TRP A 220 -13.02 14.44 -8.60
CA TRP A 220 -13.47 15.83 -8.41
C TRP A 220 -13.36 16.29 -6.95
N GLY A 221 -13.58 15.39 -5.99
CA GLY A 221 -13.41 15.69 -4.58
C GLY A 221 -11.95 16.00 -4.23
N VAL A 222 -11.03 15.20 -4.78
CA VAL A 222 -9.59 15.41 -4.62
C VAL A 222 -9.17 16.70 -5.32
N LEU A 223 -9.58 16.92 -6.57
CA LEU A 223 -9.17 18.11 -7.35
C LEU A 223 -9.56 19.43 -6.66
N ARG A 224 -10.72 19.49 -6.01
CA ARG A 224 -11.21 20.67 -5.28
C ARG A 224 -10.48 20.88 -3.95
N GLY A 225 -9.83 19.85 -3.40
CA GLY A 225 -9.06 19.94 -2.17
C GLY A 225 -7.80 20.80 -2.33
N ARG A 226 -7.35 21.42 -1.23
CA ARG A 226 -6.08 22.15 -1.22
C ARG A 226 -4.94 21.21 -1.59
N ARG A 227 -4.15 21.58 -2.60
CA ARG A 227 -3.07 20.73 -3.17
C ARG A 227 -3.59 19.39 -3.73
N GLY A 228 -4.86 19.37 -4.13
CA GLY A 228 -5.54 18.23 -4.75
C GLY A 228 -4.82 17.70 -6.00
N PHE A 229 -4.24 18.58 -6.80
CA PHE A 229 -3.45 18.19 -7.97
C PHE A 229 -2.26 17.29 -7.60
N THR A 230 -1.55 17.59 -6.51
CA THR A 230 -0.43 16.75 -6.02
C THR A 230 -0.91 15.36 -5.58
N VAL A 231 -2.08 15.29 -4.94
CA VAL A 231 -2.70 14.00 -4.58
C VAL A 231 -3.15 13.24 -5.82
N LEU A 232 -3.70 13.92 -6.84
CA LEU A 232 -4.04 13.30 -8.11
C LEU A 232 -2.81 12.76 -8.85
N LEU A 233 -1.68 13.47 -8.82
CA LEU A 233 -0.43 12.97 -9.38
C LEU A 233 -0.01 11.66 -8.71
N TYR A 234 -0.09 11.57 -7.38
CA TYR A 234 0.15 10.32 -6.66
C TYR A 234 -0.81 9.21 -7.10
N LEU A 235 -2.12 9.49 -7.14
CA LEU A 235 -3.12 8.51 -7.57
C LEU A 235 -2.97 8.11 -9.05
N SER A 236 -2.33 8.94 -9.88
CA SER A 236 -2.12 8.67 -11.31
C SER A 236 -0.95 7.71 -11.61
N GLN A 237 -0.21 7.26 -10.58
CA GLN A 237 0.95 6.38 -10.75
C GLN A 237 0.67 5.14 -11.61
N TYR A 238 -0.51 4.53 -11.47
CA TYR A 238 -0.89 3.37 -12.27
C TYR A 238 -1.42 3.73 -13.67
N PHE A 239 -1.94 4.94 -13.84
CA PHE A 239 -2.37 5.46 -15.14
C PHE A 239 -1.18 5.70 -16.08
N ALA A 240 0.02 5.96 -15.53
CA ALA A 240 1.24 6.04 -16.33
C ALA A 240 1.51 4.75 -17.13
N TYR A 241 1.16 3.57 -16.59
CA TYR A 241 1.26 2.30 -17.33
C TYR A 241 0.26 2.18 -18.46
N VAL A 242 -0.92 2.81 -18.34
CA VAL A 242 -1.88 2.92 -19.45
C VAL A 242 -1.29 3.75 -20.57
N LEU A 243 -0.74 4.92 -20.25
CA LEU A 243 -0.08 5.79 -21.23
C LEU A 243 1.13 5.11 -21.88
N GLN A 244 1.91 4.36 -21.10
CA GLN A 244 3.04 3.59 -21.61
C GLN A 244 2.59 2.51 -22.59
N LEU A 245 1.55 1.73 -22.26
CA LEU A 245 1.01 0.72 -23.17
C LEU A 245 0.49 1.35 -24.46
N LEU A 246 -0.28 2.44 -24.36
CA LEU A 246 -0.77 3.17 -25.54
C LEU A 246 0.37 3.68 -26.40
N SER A 247 1.42 4.22 -25.79
CA SER A 247 2.60 4.70 -26.50
C SER A 247 3.30 3.59 -27.28
N ILE A 248 3.47 2.40 -26.68
CA ILE A 248 4.05 1.23 -27.36
C ILE A 248 3.18 0.83 -28.56
N LEU A 249 1.86 0.72 -28.39
CA LEU A 249 0.95 0.33 -29.46
C LEU A 249 0.97 1.34 -30.62
N ILE A 250 0.99 2.64 -30.32
CA ILE A 250 1.08 3.70 -31.33
C ILE A 250 2.41 3.61 -32.10
N LEU A 251 3.53 3.46 -31.39
CA LEU A 251 4.85 3.33 -32.03
C LEU A 251 4.96 2.08 -32.90
N THR A 252 4.40 0.96 -32.45
CA THR A 252 4.31 -0.26 -33.26
C THR A 252 3.46 -0.05 -34.51
N ALA A 253 2.30 0.61 -34.39
CA ALA A 253 1.45 0.92 -35.54
C ALA A 253 2.16 1.82 -36.56
N ILE A 254 2.82 2.90 -36.11
CA ILE A 254 3.63 3.81 -36.93
C ILE A 254 4.72 3.05 -37.70
N SER A 255 5.40 2.12 -37.03
CA SER A 255 6.43 1.26 -37.64
C SER A 255 5.85 0.37 -38.74
N ILE A 256 4.70 -0.27 -38.49
CA ILE A 256 4.04 -1.17 -39.46
C ILE A 256 3.60 -0.42 -40.72
N ILE A 257 3.10 0.82 -40.59
CA ILE A 257 2.67 1.65 -41.73
C ILE A 257 3.83 2.37 -42.45
N GLY A 258 5.09 2.12 -42.03
CA GLY A 258 6.27 2.66 -42.69
C GLY A 258 6.53 4.15 -42.47
N ILE A 259 5.89 4.77 -41.48
CA ILE A 259 6.17 6.17 -41.14
C ILE A 259 7.49 6.24 -40.37
N SER A 260 8.47 6.93 -40.94
CA SER A 260 9.76 7.16 -40.28
C SER A 260 9.63 8.17 -39.15
N ILE A 261 10.13 7.83 -37.97
CA ILE A 261 10.26 8.77 -36.86
C ILE A 261 11.49 9.64 -37.13
N PRO A 262 11.34 10.98 -37.23
CA PRO A 262 12.48 11.83 -37.55
C PRO A 262 13.48 11.85 -36.40
N LEU A 263 14.78 11.93 -36.74
CA LEU A 263 15.87 11.88 -35.76
C LEU A 263 15.71 12.91 -34.63
N TRP A 264 15.23 14.12 -34.94
CA TRP A 264 15.04 15.17 -33.94
C TRP A 264 14.03 14.76 -32.85
N ALA A 265 13.01 13.96 -33.17
CA ALA A 265 12.03 13.48 -32.18
C ALA A 265 12.68 12.45 -31.24
N LEU A 266 13.55 11.59 -31.77
CA LEU A 266 14.33 10.64 -30.97
C LEU A 266 15.31 11.37 -30.05
N LEU A 267 15.95 12.43 -30.54
CA LEU A 267 16.85 13.26 -29.73
C LEU A 267 16.10 14.00 -28.60
N LEU A 268 14.90 14.51 -28.87
CA LEU A 268 14.04 15.12 -27.85
C LEU A 268 13.59 14.11 -26.77
N LEU A 269 13.34 12.85 -27.14
CA LEU A 269 13.09 11.79 -26.17
C LEU A 269 14.34 11.46 -25.36
N ALA A 270 15.51 11.35 -26.00
CA ALA A 270 16.76 11.03 -25.33
C ALA A 270 17.15 12.10 -24.29
N ILE A 271 17.05 13.40 -24.64
CA ILE A 271 17.41 14.51 -23.75
C ILE A 271 16.50 14.61 -22.52
N THR A 272 15.29 14.05 -22.56
CA THR A 272 14.36 14.03 -21.41
C THR A 272 14.50 12.75 -20.59
N ILE A 273 14.65 11.60 -21.24
CA ILE A 273 14.72 10.29 -20.57
C ILE A 273 16.07 10.10 -19.86
N ILE A 274 17.19 10.39 -20.53
CA ILE A 274 18.53 10.10 -19.98
C ILE A 274 18.78 10.85 -18.65
N PRO A 275 18.54 12.18 -18.54
CA PRO A 275 18.73 12.87 -17.27
C PRO A 275 17.77 12.39 -16.17
N THR A 276 16.54 12.02 -16.54
CA THR A 276 15.53 11.53 -15.60
C THR A 276 15.94 10.17 -15.03
N LEU A 277 16.42 9.25 -15.87
CA LEU A 277 16.98 7.97 -15.44
C LEU A 277 18.25 8.16 -14.61
N GLY A 278 19.11 9.11 -14.99
CA GLY A 278 20.29 9.48 -14.21
C GLY A 278 19.95 9.99 -12.81
N LEU A 279 18.96 10.89 -12.70
CA LEU A 279 18.47 11.40 -11.42
C LEU A 279 17.82 10.30 -10.57
N TYR A 280 17.01 9.44 -11.20
CA TYR A 280 16.41 8.28 -10.55
C TYR A 280 17.48 7.37 -9.97
N LEU A 281 18.47 6.98 -10.77
CA LEU A 281 19.56 6.09 -10.35
C LEU A 281 20.40 6.75 -9.26
N TYR A 282 20.79 8.02 -9.42
CA TYR A 282 21.53 8.77 -8.40
C TYR A 282 20.79 8.79 -7.06
N THR A 283 19.50 9.12 -7.09
CA THR A 283 18.66 9.19 -5.88
C THR A 283 18.54 7.82 -5.23
N LEU A 284 18.35 6.77 -6.03
CA LEU A 284 18.23 5.40 -5.53
C LEU A 284 19.52 4.95 -4.84
N LEU A 285 20.67 5.14 -5.50
CA LEU A 285 21.98 4.75 -4.95
C LEU A 285 22.32 5.54 -3.69
N LYS A 286 22.03 6.84 -3.68
CA LYS A 286 22.21 7.68 -2.50
C LYS A 286 21.39 7.16 -1.32
N LEU A 287 20.10 6.89 -1.53
CA LEU A 287 19.21 6.36 -0.48
C LEU A 287 19.64 4.97 -0.02
N ASP A 288 20.07 4.12 -0.95
CA ASP A 288 20.56 2.79 -0.65
C ASP A 288 21.80 2.84 0.27
N MET A 289 22.80 3.65 -0.09
CA MET A 289 23.99 3.88 0.73
C MET A 289 23.65 4.47 2.10
N GLU A 290 22.76 5.46 2.18
CA GLU A 290 22.30 6.08 3.44
C GLU A 290 21.59 5.06 4.36
N ASN A 291 21.04 3.98 3.81
CA ASN A 291 20.36 2.92 4.57
C ASN A 291 21.22 1.64 4.70
N GLY A 292 22.53 1.71 4.41
CA GLY A 292 23.47 0.60 4.56
C GLY A 292 23.26 -0.53 3.55
N GLY A 293 22.77 -0.21 2.35
CA GLY A 293 22.62 -1.13 1.23
C GLY A 293 23.94 -1.50 0.54
N ASP A 294 23.84 -2.40 -0.42
CA ASP A 294 24.93 -2.82 -1.29
C ASP A 294 24.58 -2.35 -2.71
N PRO A 295 25.12 -1.20 -3.18
CA PRO A 295 24.69 -0.58 -4.42
C PRO A 295 24.79 -1.49 -5.64
N VAL A 296 25.80 -2.36 -5.69
CA VAL A 296 25.99 -3.28 -6.83
C VAL A 296 24.85 -4.29 -6.84
N ARG A 297 24.65 -4.99 -5.73
CA ARG A 297 23.57 -5.97 -5.58
C ARG A 297 22.20 -5.33 -5.78
N ASP A 298 22.01 -4.13 -5.23
CA ASP A 298 20.71 -3.47 -5.15
C ASP A 298 20.29 -2.85 -6.49
N ILE A 299 21.23 -2.50 -7.37
CA ILE A 299 20.97 -2.24 -8.80
C ILE A 299 20.42 -3.48 -9.49
N PHE A 300 21.04 -4.65 -9.31
CA PHE A 300 20.50 -5.89 -9.90
C PHE A 300 19.12 -6.22 -9.32
N ALA A 301 18.94 -5.97 -8.03
CA ALA A 301 17.68 -6.22 -7.33
C ALA A 301 16.54 -5.36 -7.89
N ILE A 302 16.71 -4.04 -8.01
CA ILE A 302 15.67 -3.16 -8.54
C ILE A 302 15.34 -3.48 -10.01
N ASN A 303 16.31 -3.93 -10.80
CA ASN A 303 16.07 -4.34 -12.18
C ASN A 303 15.17 -5.58 -12.28
N SER A 304 15.17 -6.48 -11.29
CA SER A 304 14.21 -7.59 -11.26
C SER A 304 12.76 -7.11 -11.08
N VAL A 305 12.54 -6.03 -10.33
CA VAL A 305 11.23 -5.37 -10.19
C VAL A 305 10.84 -4.66 -11.48
N ASN A 306 11.78 -3.95 -12.12
CA ASN A 306 11.54 -3.30 -13.42
C ASN A 306 11.12 -4.33 -14.47
N LEU A 307 11.82 -5.46 -14.56
CA LEU A 307 11.45 -6.56 -15.45
C LEU A 307 10.06 -7.11 -15.13
N ALA A 308 9.74 -7.30 -13.84
CA ALA A 308 8.41 -7.75 -13.43
C ALA A 308 7.31 -6.75 -13.85
N PHE A 309 7.53 -5.44 -13.72
CA PHE A 309 6.60 -4.42 -14.22
C PHE A 309 6.45 -4.44 -15.74
N ILE A 310 7.55 -4.61 -16.49
CA ILE A 310 7.51 -4.69 -17.96
C ILE A 310 6.67 -5.90 -18.41
N LEU A 311 6.88 -7.07 -17.82
CA LEU A 311 6.11 -8.28 -18.13
C LEU A 311 4.63 -8.15 -17.72
N ALA A 312 4.36 -7.41 -16.64
CA ALA A 312 3.02 -7.17 -16.13
C ALA A 312 2.26 -6.04 -16.86
N LEU A 313 2.95 -5.21 -17.65
CA LEU A 313 2.47 -3.93 -18.17
C LEU A 313 1.06 -4.01 -18.80
N PRO A 314 0.78 -4.91 -19.77
CA PRO A 314 -0.55 -4.95 -20.39
C PRO A 314 -1.65 -5.23 -19.37
N ARG A 315 -1.39 -6.14 -18.43
CA ARG A 315 -2.39 -6.55 -17.43
C ARG A 315 -2.60 -5.45 -16.38
N ILE A 316 -1.53 -4.76 -15.96
CA ILE A 316 -1.62 -3.62 -15.03
C ILE A 316 -2.41 -2.48 -15.66
N ALA A 317 -2.13 -2.14 -16.93
CA ALA A 317 -2.82 -1.09 -17.66
C ALA A 317 -4.32 -1.41 -17.83
N ILE A 318 -4.65 -2.64 -18.26
CA ILE A 318 -6.04 -3.08 -18.39
C ILE A 318 -6.75 -3.05 -17.04
N ALA A 319 -6.13 -3.55 -15.98
CA ALA A 319 -6.69 -3.51 -14.62
C ALA A 319 -6.99 -2.08 -14.16
N ASN A 320 -6.09 -1.13 -14.42
CA ASN A 320 -6.30 0.28 -14.09
C ASN A 320 -7.49 0.87 -14.86
N LEU A 321 -7.56 0.63 -16.17
CA LEU A 321 -8.66 1.08 -17.03
C LEU A 321 -10.00 0.51 -16.59
N MET A 322 -10.04 -0.79 -16.27
CA MET A 322 -11.25 -1.42 -15.73
C MET A 322 -11.71 -0.72 -14.45
N GLY A 323 -10.81 -0.44 -13.52
CA GLY A 323 -11.11 0.32 -12.31
C GLY A 323 -11.62 1.74 -12.60
N LEU A 324 -10.96 2.47 -13.50
CA LEU A 324 -11.34 3.84 -13.90
C LEU A 324 -12.70 3.92 -14.61
N LEU A 325 -12.99 2.94 -15.46
CA LEU A 325 -14.24 2.86 -16.20
C LEU A 325 -15.37 2.23 -15.38
N GLY A 326 -15.06 1.64 -14.23
CA GLY A 326 -16.04 0.94 -13.38
C GLY A 326 -16.51 -0.38 -13.99
N ILE A 327 -15.65 -1.04 -14.79
CA ILE A 327 -15.96 -2.28 -15.48
C ILE A 327 -15.46 -3.47 -14.65
N GLY A 328 -16.37 -4.39 -14.36
CA GLY A 328 -16.08 -5.65 -13.68
C GLY A 328 -15.83 -5.53 -12.17
N GLU A 329 -15.74 -6.69 -11.54
CA GLU A 329 -15.34 -6.84 -10.15
C GLU A 329 -13.95 -7.49 -10.08
N PHE A 330 -13.15 -7.06 -9.11
CA PHE A 330 -11.86 -7.70 -8.87
C PHE A 330 -12.07 -8.87 -7.92
N ASN A 331 -11.98 -10.09 -8.46
CA ASN A 331 -12.00 -11.30 -7.64
C ASN A 331 -10.74 -11.33 -6.77
N TRP A 332 -10.89 -10.94 -5.51
CA TRP A 332 -9.81 -10.98 -4.54
C TRP A 332 -9.39 -12.43 -4.28
N VAL A 333 -8.10 -12.71 -4.47
CA VAL A 333 -7.45 -13.95 -4.07
C VAL A 333 -6.36 -13.56 -3.09
N PRO A 334 -6.30 -14.13 -1.86
CA PRO A 334 -5.21 -13.88 -0.94
C PRO A 334 -3.86 -14.12 -1.65
N THR A 335 -2.98 -13.13 -1.61
CA THR A 335 -1.58 -13.34 -1.96
C THR A 335 -0.90 -14.07 -0.80
N PRO A 336 -0.16 -15.16 -1.07
CA PRO A 336 0.60 -15.88 -0.04
C PRO A 336 1.60 -14.97 0.68
#